data_AF-A0A2H3U6M7-F1
#
_entry.id   AF-A0A2H3U6M7-F1
#
_cell.length_a   1.000
_cell.length_b   1.000
_cell.length_c   1.000
_cell.angle_alpha   90.00
_cell.angle_beta   90.00
_cell.angle_gamma   90.00
#
_symmetry.space_group_name_H-M   'P 1'
#
loop_
_entity.id
_entity.type
_entity.pdbx_description
1 polymer ?
#
loop_
_entity_poly.entity_id
_entity_poly.type
_entity_poly.pdbx_seq_one_letter_code
_entity_poly.pdbx_strand_id
1 'polypeptide(L)'
;MLQATDGFIYNEAKTAIAALITKGLSGQLIDSPVPVPGSHEVLVRVVATALNPKDWKNVEVLGQTGNSGDDMAGFVEAVGDKVFEFKPGDRVAALHRTWEPHGTFAEYSIAPDYAVFRLKDTTTFEEAAAIPVAAMTAGLALFQRLGLPELWVRREKPQKKTPLLIYGAGTVVGLYTVQLAKQAGIHPVIAIAGRSKEYVQTLIDPGSGDTVLDYRDGLDNVLEQARTVLGGESLYHALDCVAGNGSDNFIAGLINSDGSGKAQVVVVLPRSSDAAAMNLPSSVGLDPLVAIPESVSVKWSNMPNIHSQESEFAFVFLRYLGRAVAQGRVKAIPQEVIPGGLDGIPAALRKLKAGANSASKYVTRIADTASVN
;
A
#
# COMPACT_ATOMS: atom_id res chain seq x y z
N MET A 1 -17.41 -1.60 -62.05
CA MET A 1 -18.69 -1.64 -61.33
C MET A 1 -18.40 -2.32 -60.00
N LEU A 2 -18.56 -1.59 -58.90
CA LEU A 2 -18.24 -1.99 -57.52
C LEU A 2 -19.07 -3.20 -57.08
N GLN A 3 -18.46 -4.08 -56.28
CA GLN A 3 -18.97 -4.43 -54.94
C GLN A 3 -17.88 -5.21 -54.19
N ALA A 4 -17.11 -4.50 -53.37
CA ALA A 4 -16.46 -5.08 -52.20
C ALA A 4 -17.49 -5.01 -51.08
N THR A 5 -17.92 -6.15 -50.56
CA THR A 5 -18.73 -6.20 -49.34
C THR A 5 -17.78 -6.17 -48.15
N ASP A 6 -17.78 -5.03 -47.45
CA ASP A 6 -17.18 -4.86 -46.14
C ASP A 6 -17.79 -5.87 -45.15
N GLY A 7 -16.98 -6.85 -44.76
CA GLY A 7 -17.26 -7.72 -43.63
C GLY A 7 -16.49 -7.23 -42.41
N PHE A 8 -16.87 -6.09 -41.84
CA PHE A 8 -16.50 -5.80 -40.45
C PHE A 8 -17.28 -6.77 -39.58
N ILE A 9 -16.63 -7.87 -39.20
CA ILE A 9 -17.10 -8.73 -38.13
C ILE A 9 -17.11 -7.85 -36.88
N TYR A 10 -18.32 -7.53 -36.39
CA TYR A 10 -18.51 -7.00 -35.04
C TYR A 10 -17.85 -7.99 -34.09
N ASN A 11 -16.68 -7.64 -33.57
CA ASN A 11 -16.02 -8.40 -32.54
C ASN A 11 -16.91 -8.23 -31.30
N GLU A 12 -17.67 -9.26 -30.93
CA GLU A 12 -18.45 -9.25 -29.69
C GLU A 12 -17.51 -8.81 -28.56
N ALA A 13 -17.91 -7.77 -27.83
CA ALA A 13 -17.07 -7.24 -26.75
C ALA A 13 -16.83 -8.38 -25.76
N LYS A 14 -15.58 -8.85 -25.69
CA LYS A 14 -15.17 -9.91 -24.75
C LYS A 14 -15.60 -9.47 -23.35
N THR A 15 -16.40 -10.29 -22.69
CA THR A 15 -16.81 -10.08 -21.29
C THR A 15 -15.85 -10.79 -20.35
N ALA A 16 -15.79 -10.31 -19.13
CA ALA A 16 -14.97 -10.80 -18.05
C ALA A 16 -15.68 -10.59 -16.70
N ILE A 17 -15.39 -11.43 -15.73
CA ILE A 17 -15.99 -11.36 -14.40
C ILE A 17 -15.31 -10.28 -13.56
N ALA A 18 -16.13 -9.48 -12.87
CA ALA A 18 -15.70 -8.53 -11.85
C ALA A 18 -16.57 -8.65 -10.60
N ALA A 19 -15.99 -8.35 -9.43
CA ALA A 19 -16.70 -8.27 -8.17
C ALA A 19 -17.00 -6.81 -7.80
N LEU A 20 -18.28 -6.53 -7.54
CA LEU A 20 -18.74 -5.28 -6.94
C LEU A 20 -19.01 -5.50 -5.46
N ILE A 21 -18.49 -4.60 -4.62
CA ILE A 21 -18.74 -4.62 -3.18
C ILE A 21 -19.72 -3.52 -2.81
N THR A 22 -20.77 -3.89 -2.08
CA THR A 22 -21.84 -2.98 -1.65
C THR A 22 -21.93 -2.90 -0.12
N LYS A 23 -22.76 -1.98 0.37
CA LYS A 23 -22.97 -1.72 1.80
C LYS A 23 -23.24 -3.02 2.57
N GLY A 24 -22.68 -3.13 3.78
CA GLY A 24 -22.68 -4.36 4.56
C GLY A 24 -21.57 -5.34 4.14
N LEU A 25 -20.64 -4.90 3.29
CA LEU A 25 -19.59 -5.73 2.68
C LEU A 25 -20.16 -6.98 2.01
N SER A 26 -21.23 -6.78 1.24
CA SER A 26 -21.82 -7.79 0.36
C SER A 26 -21.16 -7.73 -1.02
N GLY A 27 -21.07 -8.86 -1.72
CA GLY A 27 -20.46 -8.92 -3.05
C GLY A 27 -21.43 -9.41 -4.11
N GLN A 28 -21.30 -8.89 -5.32
CA GLN A 28 -21.96 -9.38 -6.51
C GLN A 28 -20.92 -9.57 -7.61
N LEU A 29 -20.89 -10.75 -8.22
CA LEU A 29 -20.16 -10.97 -9.47
C LEU A 29 -21.01 -10.48 -10.65
N ILE A 30 -20.37 -9.80 -11.58
CA ILE A 30 -20.99 -9.27 -12.79
C ILE A 30 -20.14 -9.60 -14.02
N ASP A 31 -20.80 -9.73 -15.17
CA ASP A 31 -20.14 -9.62 -16.47
C ASP A 31 -19.81 -8.15 -16.74
N SER A 32 -18.54 -7.87 -16.96
CA SER A 32 -18.01 -6.56 -17.34
C SER A 32 -17.31 -6.68 -18.69
N PRO A 33 -17.46 -5.71 -19.62
CA PRO A 33 -16.62 -5.65 -20.80
C PRO A 33 -15.14 -5.61 -20.40
N VAL A 34 -14.29 -6.34 -21.14
CA VAL A 34 -12.83 -6.21 -21.01
C VAL A 34 -12.45 -4.77 -21.41
N PRO A 35 -11.78 -4.02 -20.52
CA PRO A 35 -11.45 -2.62 -20.81
C PRO A 35 -10.38 -2.52 -21.90
N VAL A 36 -10.47 -1.45 -22.69
CA VAL A 36 -9.41 -1.07 -23.65
C VAL A 36 -8.48 -0.08 -22.96
N PRO A 37 -7.15 -0.33 -22.90
CA PRO A 37 -6.23 0.60 -22.26
C PRO A 37 -6.15 1.91 -23.05
N GLY A 38 -6.14 3.04 -22.34
CA GLY A 38 -5.76 4.33 -22.91
C GLY A 38 -4.28 4.41 -23.28
N SER A 39 -3.86 5.53 -23.88
CA SER A 39 -2.51 5.69 -24.46
C SER A 39 -1.33 5.40 -23.52
N HIS A 40 -1.47 5.70 -22.23
CA HIS A 40 -0.45 5.50 -21.19
C HIS A 40 -0.85 4.42 -20.18
N GLU A 41 -1.67 3.46 -20.62
CA GLU A 41 -2.23 2.43 -19.77
C GLU A 41 -1.85 1.04 -20.25
N VAL A 42 -1.84 0.13 -19.30
CA VAL A 42 -1.59 -1.28 -19.48
C VAL A 42 -2.83 -2.03 -19.04
N LEU A 43 -3.34 -2.88 -19.91
CA LEU A 43 -4.35 -3.87 -19.56
C LEU A 43 -3.64 -5.09 -18.97
N VAL A 44 -3.97 -5.43 -17.74
CA VAL A 44 -3.42 -6.60 -17.06
C VAL A 44 -4.51 -7.66 -16.97
N ARG A 45 -4.21 -8.86 -17.46
CA ARG A 45 -4.96 -10.07 -17.13
C ARG A 45 -4.54 -10.52 -15.73
N VAL A 46 -5.41 -10.23 -14.76
CA VAL A 46 -5.13 -10.38 -13.34
C VAL A 46 -5.08 -11.86 -12.98
N VAL A 47 -4.01 -12.27 -12.31
CA VAL A 47 -3.85 -13.63 -11.76
C VAL A 47 -4.16 -13.62 -10.27
N ALA A 48 -3.66 -12.60 -9.56
CA ALA A 48 -3.92 -12.39 -8.14
C ALA A 48 -4.20 -10.91 -7.85
N THR A 49 -5.12 -10.66 -6.92
CA THR A 49 -5.41 -9.32 -6.38
C THR A 49 -5.35 -9.36 -4.86
N ALA A 50 -5.01 -8.25 -4.22
CA ALA A 50 -4.90 -8.18 -2.76
C ALA A 50 -5.87 -7.18 -2.14
N LEU A 51 -6.25 -7.44 -0.89
CA LEU A 51 -7.21 -6.61 -0.15
C LEU A 51 -6.50 -5.69 0.85
N ASN A 52 -7.05 -4.50 1.00
CA ASN A 52 -6.57 -3.41 1.83
C ASN A 52 -7.66 -2.90 2.78
N PRO A 53 -7.28 -2.33 3.95
CA PRO A 53 -8.27 -1.72 4.85
C PRO A 53 -9.11 -0.62 4.19
N LYS A 54 -8.57 0.06 3.17
CA LYS A 54 -9.32 1.07 2.41
C LYS A 54 -10.51 0.47 1.64
N ASP A 55 -10.45 -0.81 1.26
CA ASP A 55 -11.50 -1.42 0.43
C ASP A 55 -12.80 -1.58 1.22
N TRP A 56 -12.75 -1.96 2.50
CA TRP A 56 -13.92 -1.97 3.36
C TRP A 56 -14.31 -0.56 3.84
N LYS A 57 -13.34 0.35 4.03
CA LYS A 57 -13.61 1.74 4.43
C LYS A 57 -14.31 2.53 3.33
N ASN A 58 -13.96 2.33 2.06
CA ASN A 58 -14.66 2.95 0.93
C ASN A 58 -16.16 2.68 1.01
N VAL A 59 -16.53 1.43 1.28
CA VAL A 59 -17.92 1.01 1.36
C VAL A 59 -18.59 1.47 2.65
N GLU A 60 -17.98 1.19 3.80
CA GLU A 60 -18.63 1.34 5.11
C GLU A 60 -18.49 2.74 5.72
N VAL A 61 -17.44 3.48 5.35
CA VAL A 61 -17.16 4.82 5.88
C VAL A 61 -17.48 5.89 4.83
N LEU A 62 -17.09 5.68 3.57
CA LEU A 62 -17.32 6.66 2.50
C LEU A 62 -18.62 6.43 1.71
N GLY A 63 -19.30 5.29 1.91
CA GLY A 63 -20.53 4.95 1.18
C GLY A 63 -20.31 4.65 -0.31
N GLN A 64 -19.06 4.43 -0.72
CA GLN A 64 -18.66 4.17 -2.11
C GLN A 64 -18.69 2.66 -2.39
N THR A 65 -19.70 2.23 -3.14
CA THR A 65 -19.87 0.85 -3.59
C THR A 65 -19.26 0.63 -4.97
N GLY A 66 -18.69 -0.54 -5.23
CA GLY A 66 -18.15 -0.91 -6.54
C GLY A 66 -16.95 -1.85 -6.42
N ASN A 67 -16.17 -1.95 -7.49
CA ASN A 67 -14.88 -2.63 -7.46
C ASN A 67 -13.85 -1.64 -6.90
N SER A 68 -13.41 -1.87 -5.67
CA SER A 68 -12.46 -1.01 -4.97
C SER A 68 -11.03 -1.53 -4.98
N GLY A 69 -10.72 -2.62 -5.67
CA GLY A 69 -9.38 -3.21 -5.66
C GLY A 69 -8.34 -2.33 -6.35
N ASP A 70 -7.16 -2.17 -5.73
CA ASP A 70 -6.03 -1.41 -6.33
C ASP A 70 -4.75 -2.24 -6.53
N ASP A 71 -4.62 -3.39 -5.85
CA ASP A 71 -3.43 -4.23 -5.92
C ASP A 71 -3.64 -5.36 -6.93
N MET A 72 -2.79 -5.48 -7.95
CA MET A 72 -2.85 -6.61 -8.88
C MET A 72 -1.47 -7.19 -9.20
N ALA A 73 -1.46 -8.47 -9.58
CA ALA A 73 -0.36 -9.10 -10.28
C ALA A 73 -0.89 -10.06 -11.34
N GLY A 74 -0.23 -10.09 -12.50
CA GLY A 74 -0.67 -10.90 -13.63
C GLY A 74 0.20 -10.69 -14.87
N PHE A 75 -0.41 -10.91 -16.02
CA PHE A 75 0.24 -10.74 -17.31
C PHE A 75 -0.27 -9.50 -18.00
N VAL A 76 0.62 -8.74 -18.64
CA VAL A 76 0.21 -7.71 -19.59
C VAL A 76 -0.55 -8.38 -20.73
N GLU A 77 -1.78 -7.97 -20.95
CA GLU A 77 -2.64 -8.43 -22.06
C GLU A 77 -2.50 -7.48 -23.26
N ALA A 78 -2.57 -6.17 -23.01
CA ALA A 78 -2.46 -5.12 -24.02
C ALA A 78 -1.83 -3.85 -23.42
N VAL A 79 -1.33 -2.96 -24.29
CA VAL A 79 -0.75 -1.67 -23.89
C VAL A 79 -1.26 -0.56 -24.79
N GLY A 80 -1.33 0.65 -24.25
CA GLY A 80 -1.58 1.87 -25.00
C GLY A 80 -0.46 2.22 -25.97
N ASP A 81 -0.76 3.08 -26.94
CA ASP A 81 0.14 3.48 -28.02
C ASP A 81 1.37 4.29 -27.59
N LYS A 82 1.36 4.86 -26.38
CA LYS A 82 2.48 5.64 -25.81
C LYS A 82 3.25 4.88 -24.73
N VAL A 83 2.84 3.66 -24.39
CA VAL A 83 3.59 2.79 -23.47
C VAL A 83 4.81 2.24 -24.19
N PHE A 84 6.00 2.52 -23.65
CA PHE A 84 7.27 2.17 -24.32
C PHE A 84 8.04 1.02 -23.65
N GLU A 85 7.70 0.65 -22.42
CA GLU A 85 8.50 -0.27 -21.61
C GLU A 85 7.83 -1.59 -21.27
N PHE A 86 6.55 -1.78 -21.63
CA PHE A 86 5.80 -3.02 -21.40
C PHE A 86 5.26 -3.58 -22.72
N LYS A 87 5.02 -4.89 -22.75
CA LYS A 87 4.44 -5.59 -23.89
C LYS A 87 3.57 -6.76 -23.43
N PRO A 88 2.62 -7.23 -24.25
CA PRO A 88 1.86 -8.43 -23.97
C PRO A 88 2.74 -9.62 -23.55
N GLY A 89 2.31 -10.34 -22.53
CA GLY A 89 3.02 -11.48 -21.93
C GLY A 89 4.02 -11.13 -20.82
N ASP A 90 4.35 -9.85 -20.60
CA ASP A 90 5.20 -9.47 -19.46
C ASP A 90 4.50 -9.81 -18.13
N ARG A 91 5.23 -10.42 -17.19
CA ARG A 91 4.78 -10.65 -15.81
C ARG A 91 4.94 -9.38 -14.99
N VAL A 92 3.86 -8.87 -14.43
CA VAL A 92 3.85 -7.58 -13.73
C VAL A 92 3.05 -7.63 -12.44
N ALA A 93 3.38 -6.73 -11.51
CA ALA A 93 2.47 -6.24 -10.49
C ALA A 93 2.25 -4.74 -10.71
N ALA A 94 1.09 -4.24 -10.28
CA ALA A 94 0.69 -2.88 -10.58
C ALA A 94 -0.28 -2.31 -9.54
N LEU A 95 -0.38 -0.97 -9.56
CA LEU A 95 -1.45 -0.22 -8.90
C LEU A 95 -2.48 0.24 -9.94
N HIS A 96 -3.73 -0.09 -9.69
CA HIS A 96 -4.86 0.56 -10.35
C HIS A 96 -5.11 1.96 -9.72
N ARG A 97 -5.74 2.87 -10.47
CA ARG A 97 -6.07 4.22 -9.99
C ARG A 97 -7.20 4.18 -8.97
N THR A 98 -6.91 4.52 -7.71
CA THR A 98 -7.91 4.51 -6.65
C THR A 98 -9.18 5.29 -7.04
N TRP A 99 -10.34 4.65 -6.88
CA TRP A 99 -11.68 5.20 -7.19
C TRP A 99 -12.03 5.40 -8.68
N GLU A 100 -11.18 4.98 -9.61
CA GLU A 100 -11.54 4.93 -11.03
C GLU A 100 -12.21 3.59 -11.41
N PRO A 101 -12.92 3.52 -12.56
CA PRO A 101 -13.42 2.26 -13.10
C PRO A 101 -12.30 1.26 -13.43
N HIS A 102 -12.65 -0.02 -13.51
CA HIS A 102 -11.74 -1.12 -13.88
C HIS A 102 -10.76 -1.56 -12.78
N GLY A 103 -11.19 -1.48 -11.51
CA GLY A 103 -10.44 -1.96 -10.34
C GLY A 103 -10.05 -3.44 -10.37
N THR A 104 -9.17 -3.83 -9.47
CA THR A 104 -8.44 -5.13 -9.54
C THR A 104 -9.23 -6.34 -9.09
N PHE A 105 -10.41 -6.17 -8.51
CA PHE A 105 -11.31 -7.29 -8.18
C PHE A 105 -12.03 -7.79 -9.45
N ALA A 106 -11.27 -8.13 -10.48
CA ALA A 106 -11.75 -8.53 -11.80
C ALA A 106 -10.70 -9.39 -12.53
N GLU A 107 -11.11 -10.11 -13.58
CA GLU A 107 -10.17 -10.85 -14.44
C GLU A 107 -9.23 -9.95 -15.26
N TYR A 108 -9.68 -8.72 -15.57
CA TYR A 108 -8.89 -7.72 -16.28
C TYR A 108 -9.01 -6.37 -15.58
N SER A 109 -7.89 -5.68 -15.43
CA SER A 109 -7.82 -4.36 -14.79
C SER A 109 -6.83 -3.46 -15.52
N ILE A 110 -7.05 -2.15 -15.41
CA ILE A 110 -6.22 -1.12 -16.01
C ILE A 110 -5.23 -0.58 -14.98
N ALA A 111 -3.97 -0.42 -15.40
CA ALA A 111 -2.98 0.33 -14.65
C ALA A 111 -2.34 1.41 -15.54
N PRO A 112 -2.09 2.63 -15.02
CA PRO A 112 -1.22 3.56 -15.71
C PRO A 112 0.20 2.98 -15.76
N ASP A 113 0.90 3.16 -16.87
CA ASP A 113 2.24 2.60 -17.10
C ASP A 113 3.23 2.95 -15.99
N TYR A 114 3.21 4.17 -15.46
CA TYR A 114 4.07 4.59 -14.34
C TYR A 114 3.88 3.72 -13.08
N ALA A 115 2.70 3.13 -12.90
CA ALA A 115 2.35 2.37 -11.70
C ALA A 115 2.50 0.84 -11.83
N VAL A 116 3.23 0.36 -12.85
CA VAL A 116 3.46 -1.06 -13.14
C VAL A 116 4.92 -1.45 -12.90
N PHE A 117 5.25 -2.61 -12.35
CA PHE A 117 6.63 -3.10 -12.29
C PHE A 117 6.74 -4.58 -12.67
N ARG A 118 7.85 -4.93 -13.34
CA ARG A 118 8.11 -6.30 -13.80
C ARG A 118 8.48 -7.23 -12.66
N LEU A 119 8.06 -8.48 -12.81
CA LEU A 119 8.38 -9.58 -11.92
C LEU A 119 9.44 -10.48 -12.55
N LYS A 120 10.30 -11.06 -11.70
CA LYS A 120 11.08 -12.24 -12.10
C LYS A 120 10.22 -13.50 -11.95
N ASP A 121 10.60 -14.56 -12.65
CA ASP A 121 9.91 -15.85 -12.56
C ASP A 121 9.91 -16.45 -11.14
N THR A 122 10.86 -16.05 -10.30
CA THR A 122 10.99 -16.48 -8.91
C THR A 122 9.96 -15.84 -7.97
N THR A 123 9.24 -14.80 -8.40
CA THR A 123 8.22 -14.12 -7.58
C THR A 123 6.84 -14.62 -8.01
N THR A 124 6.09 -15.18 -7.07
CA THR A 124 4.72 -15.65 -7.34
C THR A 124 3.79 -14.46 -7.55
N PHE A 125 2.63 -14.67 -8.19
CA PHE A 125 1.67 -13.60 -8.37
C PHE A 125 1.02 -13.19 -7.05
N GLU A 126 0.87 -14.12 -6.10
CA GLU A 126 0.34 -13.85 -4.77
C GLU A 126 1.30 -12.99 -3.95
N GLU A 127 2.59 -13.31 -3.99
CA GLU A 127 3.64 -12.47 -3.41
C GLU A 127 3.61 -11.07 -4.03
N ALA A 128 3.55 -11.00 -5.35
CA ALA A 128 3.60 -9.76 -6.09
C ALA A 128 2.39 -8.85 -5.86
N ALA A 129 1.17 -9.41 -5.79
CA ALA A 129 -0.06 -8.66 -5.52
C ALA A 129 -0.07 -8.09 -4.08
N ALA A 130 0.67 -8.67 -3.14
CA ALA A 130 0.74 -8.20 -1.76
C ALA A 130 1.65 -6.97 -1.54
N ILE A 131 2.29 -6.45 -2.59
CA ILE A 131 3.29 -5.38 -2.53
C ILE A 131 2.72 -3.97 -2.76
N PRO A 132 2.00 -3.68 -3.86
CA PRO A 132 2.00 -2.35 -4.46
C PRO A 132 1.47 -1.22 -3.55
N VAL A 133 0.25 -1.31 -3.03
CA VAL A 133 -0.38 -0.24 -2.21
C VAL A 133 0.44 0.01 -0.95
N ALA A 134 0.84 -1.05 -0.27
CA ALA A 134 1.49 -0.93 1.02
C ALA A 134 2.94 -0.45 0.90
N ALA A 135 3.69 -0.94 -0.09
CA ALA A 135 5.04 -0.47 -0.36
C ALA A 135 5.05 0.98 -0.87
N MET A 136 4.09 1.36 -1.74
CA MET A 136 3.96 2.75 -2.19
C MET A 136 3.61 3.70 -1.05
N THR A 137 2.66 3.32 -0.18
CA THR A 137 2.26 4.12 0.99
C THR A 137 3.46 4.35 1.92
N ALA A 138 4.28 3.32 2.14
CA ALA A 138 5.50 3.40 2.93
C ALA A 138 6.58 4.27 2.24
N GLY A 139 6.75 4.12 0.93
CA GLY A 139 7.69 4.92 0.13
C GLY A 139 7.35 6.42 0.16
N LEU A 140 6.09 6.79 -0.08
CA LEU A 140 5.61 8.18 0.04
C LEU A 140 5.87 8.74 1.45
N ALA A 141 5.52 7.95 2.48
CA ALA A 141 5.68 8.37 3.86
C ALA A 141 7.15 8.67 4.20
N LEU A 142 8.06 7.74 3.89
CA LEU A 142 9.48 7.90 4.18
C LEU A 142 10.12 9.01 3.34
N PHE A 143 9.87 9.00 2.03
CA PHE A 143 10.68 9.77 1.08
C PHE A 143 10.06 11.12 0.72
N GLN A 144 8.76 11.15 0.37
CA GLN A 144 8.09 12.39 -0.03
C GLN A 144 7.60 13.22 1.16
N ARG A 145 7.18 12.58 2.25
CA ARG A 145 6.58 13.28 3.40
C ARG A 145 7.61 13.59 4.50
N LEU A 146 8.36 12.58 4.95
CA LEU A 146 9.43 12.76 5.95
C LEU A 146 10.73 13.33 5.34
N GLY A 147 10.87 13.32 4.01
CA GLY A 147 12.09 13.81 3.35
C GLY A 147 13.33 12.98 3.66
N LEU A 148 13.16 11.72 4.06
CA LEU A 148 14.27 10.82 4.32
C LEU A 148 14.87 10.32 2.99
N PRO A 149 16.15 9.94 2.96
CA PRO A 149 16.80 9.66 1.68
C PRO A 149 16.32 8.34 1.07
N GLU A 150 16.10 8.33 -0.25
CA GLU A 150 15.56 7.19 -0.98
C GLU A 150 16.55 6.02 -1.11
N LEU A 151 16.02 4.86 -1.48
CA LEU A 151 16.74 3.59 -1.61
C LEU A 151 17.85 3.58 -2.68
N TRP A 152 17.80 4.51 -3.63
CA TRP A 152 18.73 4.59 -4.77
C TRP A 152 19.79 5.69 -4.60
N VAL A 153 19.70 6.49 -3.54
CA VAL A 153 20.68 7.54 -3.27
C VAL A 153 21.95 6.89 -2.70
N ARG A 154 23.07 7.03 -3.42
CA ARG A 154 24.39 6.57 -2.95
C ARG A 154 24.77 7.33 -1.69
N ARG A 155 25.31 6.60 -0.71
CA ARG A 155 25.77 7.17 0.57
C ARG A 155 27.27 7.01 0.73
N GLU A 156 27.94 8.06 1.18
CA GLU A 156 29.35 8.04 1.55
C GLU A 156 29.50 8.05 3.08
N LYS A 157 30.36 7.16 3.62
CA LYS A 157 30.77 7.04 5.05
C LYS A 157 29.61 6.69 6.03
N PRO A 158 29.89 6.33 7.31
CA PRO A 158 28.82 5.92 8.23
C PRO A 158 27.89 7.10 8.48
N GLN A 159 26.58 6.88 8.30
CA GLN A 159 25.60 7.94 8.49
C GLN A 159 25.53 8.37 9.96
N LYS A 160 25.25 9.67 10.15
CA LYS A 160 24.67 10.14 11.41
C LYS A 160 23.37 9.37 11.64
N LYS A 161 23.16 8.87 12.86
CA LYS A 161 21.90 8.24 13.26
C LYS A 161 20.73 9.15 12.89
N THR A 162 19.73 8.57 12.25
CA THR A 162 18.45 9.19 11.92
C THR A 162 17.36 8.33 12.56
N PRO A 163 17.05 8.56 13.86
CA PRO A 163 16.02 7.80 14.53
C PRO A 163 14.67 7.92 13.81
N LEU A 164 14.00 6.79 13.63
CA LEU A 164 12.68 6.69 13.03
C LEU A 164 11.79 5.82 13.91
N LEU A 165 10.67 6.38 14.36
CA LEU A 165 9.61 5.63 15.04
C LEU A 165 8.62 5.09 14.01
N ILE A 166 8.31 3.81 14.07
CA ILE A 166 7.25 3.18 13.27
C ILE A 166 6.20 2.64 14.23
N TYR A 167 5.11 3.38 14.45
CA TYR A 167 3.99 2.89 15.24
C TYR A 167 3.11 1.99 14.37
N GLY A 168 2.88 0.74 14.80
CA GLY A 168 2.20 -0.25 13.97
C GLY A 168 3.11 -0.90 12.94
N ALA A 169 4.37 -1.16 13.29
CA ALA A 169 5.35 -1.85 12.43
C ALA A 169 4.89 -3.25 11.97
N GLY A 170 3.94 -3.84 12.70
CA GLY A 170 3.30 -5.12 12.37
C GLY A 170 2.21 -5.08 11.30
N THR A 171 1.78 -3.89 10.86
CA THR A 171 0.84 -3.72 9.74
C THR A 171 1.56 -3.94 8.41
N VAL A 172 0.83 -4.21 7.32
CA VAL A 172 1.47 -4.41 6.00
C VAL A 172 2.30 -3.18 5.59
N VAL A 173 1.80 -1.97 5.82
CA VAL A 173 2.56 -0.72 5.55
C VAL A 173 3.79 -0.63 6.46
N GLY A 174 3.64 -0.93 7.75
CA GLY A 174 4.74 -0.95 8.71
C GLY A 174 5.86 -1.93 8.32
N LEU A 175 5.50 -3.13 7.86
CA LEU A 175 6.45 -4.14 7.41
C LEU A 175 7.25 -3.70 6.18
N TYR A 176 6.62 -3.05 5.20
CA TYR A 176 7.37 -2.44 4.10
C TYR A 176 8.18 -1.24 4.58
N THR A 177 7.67 -0.42 5.49
CA THR A 177 8.42 0.71 6.07
C THR A 177 9.71 0.24 6.72
N VAL A 178 9.68 -0.82 7.52
CA VAL A 178 10.89 -1.40 8.14
C VAL A 178 11.91 -1.84 7.07
N GLN A 179 11.45 -2.57 6.05
CA GLN A 179 12.33 -3.05 4.98
C GLN A 179 12.93 -1.88 4.19
N LEU A 180 12.12 -0.88 3.85
CA LEU A 180 12.54 0.29 3.09
C LEU A 180 13.50 1.17 3.91
N ALA A 181 13.21 1.39 5.20
CA ALA A 181 14.08 2.14 6.11
C ALA A 181 15.46 1.49 6.22
N LYS A 182 15.52 0.18 6.40
CA LYS A 182 16.78 -0.58 6.43
C LYS A 182 17.58 -0.49 5.12
N GLN A 183 16.91 -0.68 3.98
CA GLN A 183 17.56 -0.56 2.67
C GLN A 183 18.04 0.87 2.41
N ALA A 184 17.29 1.85 2.87
CA ALA A 184 17.66 3.25 2.91
C ALA A 184 18.43 3.59 4.18
N GLY A 185 19.17 2.68 4.82
CA GLY A 185 20.05 2.93 5.97
C GLY A 185 19.55 3.95 7.02
N ILE A 186 18.24 4.01 7.28
CA ILE A 186 17.62 4.89 8.27
C ILE A 186 17.61 4.13 9.58
N HIS A 187 18.47 4.53 10.51
CA HIS A 187 18.70 3.84 11.77
C HIS A 187 18.98 4.83 12.91
N PRO A 188 18.57 4.52 14.15
CA PRO A 188 17.83 3.32 14.56
C PRO A 188 16.34 3.40 14.21
N VAL A 189 15.76 2.27 13.80
CA VAL A 189 14.31 2.07 13.71
C VAL A 189 13.78 1.61 15.07
N ILE A 190 12.82 2.36 15.62
CA ILE A 190 12.04 1.98 16.80
C ILE A 190 10.70 1.45 16.28
N ALA A 191 10.56 0.13 16.19
CA ALA A 191 9.39 -0.53 15.62
C ALA A 191 8.41 -0.95 16.72
N ILE A 192 7.23 -0.34 16.78
CA ILE A 192 6.19 -0.72 17.75
C ILE A 192 5.27 -1.76 17.11
N ALA A 193 5.24 -2.98 17.64
CA ALA A 193 4.44 -4.08 17.13
C ALA A 193 3.99 -5.05 18.23
N GLY A 194 2.77 -5.56 18.13
CA GLY A 194 2.20 -6.51 19.10
C GLY A 194 2.38 -7.95 18.64
N ARG A 195 1.27 -8.62 18.31
CA ARG A 195 1.21 -10.05 17.90
C ARG A 195 2.21 -10.48 16.82
N SER A 196 2.70 -9.53 16.02
CA SER A 196 3.62 -9.77 14.91
C SER A 196 5.07 -9.37 15.19
N LYS A 197 5.40 -9.09 16.46
CA LYS A 197 6.75 -8.70 16.91
C LYS A 197 7.83 -9.65 16.38
N GLU A 198 7.63 -10.96 16.48
CA GLU A 198 8.60 -11.97 16.05
C GLU A 198 8.86 -11.88 14.54
N TYR A 199 7.83 -11.61 13.74
CA TYR A 199 8.01 -11.40 12.30
C TYR A 199 8.74 -10.09 12.00
N VAL A 200 8.37 -8.99 12.66
CA VAL A 200 9.07 -7.69 12.52
C VAL A 200 10.55 -7.82 12.91
N GLN A 201 10.86 -8.61 13.94
CA GLN A 201 12.22 -8.90 14.40
C GLN A 201 13.10 -9.50 13.31
N THR A 202 12.53 -10.27 12.36
CA THR A 202 13.27 -10.83 11.23
C THR A 202 13.66 -9.80 10.16
N LEU A 203 13.02 -8.62 10.17
CA LEU A 203 13.20 -7.60 9.14
C LEU A 203 14.20 -6.51 9.55
N ILE A 204 14.26 -6.18 10.83
CA ILE A 204 15.12 -5.11 11.35
C ILE A 204 16.63 -5.46 11.30
N ASP A 205 17.50 -4.50 11.58
CA ASP A 205 18.93 -4.72 11.80
C ASP A 205 19.34 -4.31 13.24
N PRO A 206 19.39 -5.27 14.18
CA PRO A 206 19.82 -5.00 15.55
C PRO A 206 21.24 -4.43 15.64
N GLY A 207 22.13 -4.74 14.69
CA GLY A 207 23.49 -4.20 14.65
C GLY A 207 23.53 -2.70 14.41
N SER A 208 22.50 -2.15 13.76
CA SER A 208 22.32 -0.72 13.52
C SER A 208 21.54 -0.01 14.65
N GLY A 209 21.20 -0.73 15.72
CA GLY A 209 20.43 -0.23 16.84
C GLY A 209 18.91 -0.29 16.65
N ASP A 210 18.43 -0.95 15.59
CA ASP A 210 17.00 -1.15 15.40
C ASP A 210 16.43 -2.04 16.50
N THR A 211 15.24 -1.69 16.99
CA THR A 211 14.59 -2.40 18.11
C THR A 211 13.11 -2.58 17.83
N VAL A 212 12.57 -3.75 18.18
CA VAL A 212 11.12 -4.01 18.18
C VAL A 212 10.59 -3.98 19.61
N LEU A 213 9.63 -3.10 19.88
CA LEU A 213 8.99 -2.96 21.19
C LEU A 213 7.52 -3.39 21.12
N ASP A 214 7.06 -4.07 22.17
CA ASP A 214 5.70 -4.60 22.24
C ASP A 214 4.76 -3.67 23.00
N TYR A 215 3.82 -3.03 22.29
CA TYR A 215 2.85 -2.14 22.94
C TYR A 215 1.99 -2.85 24.00
N ARG A 216 1.91 -4.19 23.99
CA ARG A 216 1.17 -5.00 24.98
C ARG A 216 1.87 -5.07 26.33
N ASP A 217 3.14 -4.67 26.42
CA ASP A 217 3.92 -4.60 27.67
C ASP A 217 3.58 -3.36 28.53
N GLY A 218 2.54 -2.62 28.15
CA GLY A 218 2.09 -1.38 28.79
C GLY A 218 2.75 -0.14 28.15
N LEU A 219 1.94 0.85 27.77
CA LEU A 219 2.42 2.00 27.00
C LEU A 219 3.53 2.79 27.71
N ASP A 220 3.41 3.00 29.03
CA ASP A 220 4.43 3.73 29.80
C ASP A 220 5.79 3.01 29.80
N ASN A 221 5.78 1.69 29.99
CA ASN A 221 6.98 0.85 29.93
C ASN A 221 7.62 0.89 28.54
N VAL A 222 6.81 0.85 27.49
CA VAL A 222 7.28 0.89 26.10
C VAL A 222 7.84 2.27 25.74
N LEU A 223 7.27 3.35 26.28
CA LEU A 223 7.82 4.71 26.16
C LEU A 223 9.21 4.79 26.79
N GLU A 224 9.41 4.25 27.99
CA GLU A 224 10.73 4.23 28.65
C GLU A 224 11.77 3.39 27.88
N GLN A 225 11.35 2.25 27.34
CA GLN A 225 12.22 1.44 26.47
C GLN A 225 12.61 2.22 25.22
N ALA A 226 11.67 2.91 24.57
CA ALA A 226 11.95 3.73 23.40
C ALA A 226 12.91 4.89 23.72
N ARG A 227 12.75 5.56 24.87
CA ARG A 227 13.69 6.58 25.36
C ARG A 227 15.09 6.02 25.58
N THR A 228 15.18 4.79 26.11
CA THR A 228 16.45 4.09 26.29
C THR A 228 17.13 3.80 24.95
N VAL A 229 16.38 3.35 23.94
CA VAL A 229 16.89 3.13 22.57
C VAL A 229 17.40 4.44 21.94
N LEU A 230 16.69 5.55 22.16
CA LEU A 230 17.13 6.87 21.70
C LEU A 230 18.43 7.34 22.37
N GLY A 231 18.69 6.94 23.62
CA GLY A 231 19.95 7.24 24.31
C GLY A 231 20.24 8.74 24.45
N GLY A 232 19.19 9.56 24.56
CA GLY A 232 19.27 11.02 24.62
C GLY A 232 19.23 11.75 23.26
N GLU A 233 19.23 11.03 22.14
CA GLU A 233 19.02 11.62 20.81
C GLU A 233 17.55 12.08 20.64
N SER A 234 17.35 13.20 19.94
CA SER A 234 16.01 13.69 19.60
C SER A 234 15.38 12.86 18.49
N LEU A 235 14.13 12.42 18.70
CA LEU A 235 13.32 11.80 17.66
C LEU A 235 12.62 12.88 16.83
N TYR A 236 12.93 12.98 15.54
CA TYR A 236 12.30 13.95 14.63
C TYR A 236 11.35 13.32 13.61
N HIS A 237 11.36 12.00 13.44
CA HIS A 237 10.60 11.33 12.39
C HIS A 237 9.77 10.20 12.98
N ALA A 238 8.47 10.23 12.74
CA ALA A 238 7.58 9.12 13.06
C ALA A 238 6.64 8.82 11.90
N LEU A 239 6.37 7.52 11.69
CA LEU A 239 5.29 7.04 10.84
C LEU A 239 4.29 6.27 11.69
N ASP A 240 3.05 6.75 11.70
CA ASP A 240 1.92 6.07 12.29
C ASP A 240 1.16 5.26 11.25
N CYS A 241 1.37 3.93 11.30
CA CYS A 241 0.70 2.96 10.44
C CYS A 241 -0.65 2.49 11.02
N VAL A 242 -1.07 2.99 12.18
CA VAL A 242 -2.36 2.66 12.82
C VAL A 242 -3.32 3.84 12.72
N ALA A 243 -2.84 5.04 13.04
CA ALA A 243 -3.62 6.28 13.07
C ALA A 243 -4.89 6.15 13.92
N GLY A 244 -4.74 5.67 15.14
CA GLY A 244 -5.83 5.36 16.07
C GLY A 244 -5.34 4.53 17.27
N ASN A 245 -6.26 4.15 18.15
CA ASN A 245 -5.97 3.33 19.35
C ASN A 245 -4.85 3.91 20.24
N GLY A 246 -4.82 5.23 20.40
CA GLY A 246 -3.85 5.92 21.27
C GLY A 246 -2.44 6.05 20.68
N SER A 247 -2.24 5.74 19.40
CA SER A 247 -0.96 5.92 18.69
C SER A 247 -0.45 7.37 18.79
N ASP A 248 -1.36 8.34 18.66
CA ASP A 248 -1.01 9.77 18.70
C ASP A 248 -0.42 10.17 20.07
N ASN A 249 -1.01 9.69 21.17
CA ASN A 249 -0.50 9.92 22.52
C ASN A 249 0.90 9.33 22.71
N PHE A 250 1.09 8.10 22.21
CA PHE A 250 2.39 7.44 22.29
C PHE A 250 3.46 8.21 21.52
N ILE A 251 3.14 8.64 20.30
CA ILE A 251 4.07 9.42 19.45
C ILE A 251 4.36 10.77 20.12
N ALA A 252 3.35 11.47 20.65
CA ALA A 252 3.52 12.73 21.37
C ALA A 252 4.47 12.61 22.57
N GLY A 253 4.49 11.45 23.24
CA GLY A 253 5.37 11.18 24.38
C GLY A 253 6.86 10.98 24.02
N LEU A 254 7.19 10.82 22.75
CA LEU A 254 8.56 10.56 22.26
C LEU A 254 9.08 11.59 21.26
N ILE A 255 8.22 12.09 20.38
CA ILE A 255 8.61 13.00 19.31
C ILE A 255 9.14 14.30 19.91
N ASN A 256 10.28 14.78 19.41
CA ASN A 256 10.85 16.04 19.85
C ASN A 256 9.91 17.19 19.44
N SER A 257 9.62 18.11 20.37
CA SER A 257 8.66 19.20 20.16
C SER A 257 9.22 20.55 20.58
N ASP A 258 10.55 20.69 20.57
CA ASP A 258 11.34 21.87 20.97
C ASP A 258 11.10 23.16 20.18
N GLY A 259 10.14 23.19 19.25
CA GLY A 259 9.84 24.35 18.42
C GLY A 259 10.80 24.57 17.26
N SER A 260 11.76 23.66 17.02
CA SER A 260 12.72 23.78 15.90
C SER A 260 12.11 23.62 14.51
N GLY A 261 10.84 23.19 14.42
CA GLY A 261 10.14 22.91 13.15
C GLY A 261 10.65 21.67 12.42
N LYS A 262 11.56 20.89 13.02
CA LYS A 262 12.14 19.69 12.40
C LYS A 262 11.30 18.43 12.56
N ALA A 263 10.46 18.38 13.59
CA ALA A 263 9.72 17.19 13.94
C ALA A 263 8.53 16.96 13.00
N GLN A 264 8.41 15.74 12.51
CA GLN A 264 7.42 15.34 11.53
C GLN A 264 6.81 13.99 11.90
N VAL A 265 5.48 13.93 11.83
CA VAL A 265 4.69 12.70 11.95
C VAL A 265 3.95 12.50 10.64
N VAL A 266 4.07 11.31 10.06
CA VAL A 266 3.24 10.91 8.93
C VAL A 266 2.22 9.91 9.39
N VAL A 267 0.96 10.09 8.99
CA VAL A 267 -0.14 9.15 9.25
C VAL A 267 -0.55 8.47 7.94
N VAL A 268 -0.87 7.18 7.99
CA VAL A 268 -1.31 6.43 6.79
C VAL A 268 -2.81 6.57 6.51
N LEU A 269 -3.60 6.91 7.54
CA LEU A 269 -5.02 7.21 7.41
C LEU A 269 -5.26 8.72 7.50
N PRO A 270 -6.23 9.26 6.72
CA PRO A 270 -6.62 10.65 6.84
C PRO A 270 -7.26 10.93 8.21
N ARG A 271 -7.11 12.16 8.68
CA ARG A 271 -7.74 12.68 9.90
C ARG A 271 -8.89 13.61 9.56
N SER A 272 -9.65 14.03 10.57
CA SER A 272 -10.76 14.98 10.38
C SER A 272 -10.33 16.28 9.67
N SER A 273 -9.09 16.73 9.87
CA SER A 273 -8.50 17.88 9.16
C SER A 273 -8.36 17.68 7.65
N ASP A 274 -8.27 16.42 7.19
CA ASP A 274 -8.09 16.07 5.78
C ASP A 274 -9.42 15.94 5.03
N ALA A 275 -10.57 15.94 5.74
CA ALA A 275 -11.89 15.70 5.14
C ALA A 275 -12.20 16.68 3.99
N ALA A 276 -11.81 17.95 4.12
CA ALA A 276 -12.01 18.96 3.09
C ALA A 276 -11.20 18.66 1.82
N ALA A 277 -9.95 18.21 1.95
CA ALA A 277 -9.11 17.83 0.82
C ALA A 277 -9.65 16.60 0.07
N MET A 278 -10.44 15.77 0.76
CA MET A 278 -11.11 14.59 0.19
C MET A 278 -12.51 14.88 -0.34
N ASN A 279 -12.99 16.14 -0.30
CA ASN A 279 -14.37 16.52 -0.62
C ASN A 279 -15.43 15.71 0.15
N LEU A 280 -15.12 15.32 1.39
CA LEU A 280 -16.03 14.53 2.22
C LEU A 280 -16.97 15.45 3.01
N PRO A 281 -18.26 15.08 3.15
CA PRO A 281 -19.15 15.80 4.04
C PRO A 281 -18.71 15.60 5.50
N SER A 282 -19.01 16.57 6.35
CA SER A 282 -18.69 16.54 7.79
C SER A 282 -19.33 15.37 8.55
N SER A 283 -20.30 14.68 7.94
CA SER A 283 -20.91 13.46 8.47
C SER A 283 -20.02 12.22 8.35
N VAL A 284 -18.94 12.25 7.58
CA VAL A 284 -17.96 11.15 7.53
C VAL A 284 -17.12 11.18 8.79
N GLY A 285 -17.25 10.14 9.62
CA GLY A 285 -16.52 10.00 10.88
C GLY A 285 -15.05 9.64 10.66
N LEU A 286 -14.22 10.64 10.36
CA LEU A 286 -12.76 10.53 10.44
C LEU A 286 -12.28 10.90 11.84
N ASP A 287 -11.30 10.16 12.34
CA ASP A 287 -10.75 10.40 13.67
C ASP A 287 -9.97 11.73 13.69
N PRO A 288 -10.14 12.56 14.74
CA PRO A 288 -9.32 13.74 14.92
C PRO A 288 -7.88 13.36 15.29
N LEU A 289 -6.95 14.28 15.01
CA LEU A 289 -5.62 14.20 15.58
C LEU A 289 -5.68 14.63 17.05
N VAL A 290 -5.03 13.87 17.95
CA VAL A 290 -5.06 14.14 19.40
C VAL A 290 -3.63 14.18 19.95
N ALA A 291 -3.37 15.05 20.92
CA ALA A 291 -2.13 15.12 21.72
C ALA A 291 -0.81 15.45 21.00
N ILE A 292 -0.74 15.39 19.67
CA ILE A 292 0.46 15.83 18.94
C ILE A 292 0.63 17.36 19.10
N PRO A 293 1.79 17.85 19.58
CA PRO A 293 2.03 19.28 19.75
C PRO A 293 1.96 20.07 18.43
N GLU A 294 1.49 21.31 18.48
CA GLU A 294 1.39 22.20 17.30
C GLU A 294 2.75 22.48 16.62
N SER A 295 3.85 22.35 17.36
CA SER A 295 5.22 22.50 16.84
C SER A 295 5.66 21.33 15.95
N VAL A 296 4.90 20.24 15.91
CA VAL A 296 5.17 19.03 15.11
C VAL A 296 4.34 19.06 13.84
N SER A 297 5.00 18.95 12.69
CA SER A 297 4.29 18.87 11.40
C SER A 297 3.65 17.49 11.25
N VAL A 298 2.34 17.44 11.05
CA VAL A 298 1.63 16.19 10.74
C VAL A 298 1.20 16.18 9.27
N LYS A 299 1.49 15.09 8.57
CA LYS A 299 1.17 14.92 7.15
C LYS A 299 0.46 13.59 6.91
N TRP A 300 -0.52 13.57 6.03
CA TRP A 300 -1.07 12.32 5.50
C TRP A 300 -0.18 11.78 4.37
N SER A 301 0.08 10.46 4.38
CA SER A 301 0.79 9.79 3.27
C SER A 301 0.10 10.02 1.93
N ASN A 302 -1.24 9.96 1.90
CA ASN A 302 -2.10 10.25 0.74
C ASN A 302 -1.66 9.52 -0.54
N MET A 303 -1.73 8.18 -0.52
CA MET A 303 -1.36 7.33 -1.66
C MET A 303 -2.05 7.70 -2.99
N PRO A 304 -3.34 8.08 -3.04
CA PRO A 304 -3.97 8.49 -4.30
C PRO A 304 -3.27 9.60 -5.09
N ASN A 305 -2.44 10.44 -4.44
CA ASN A 305 -1.69 11.50 -5.12
C ASN A 305 -0.65 10.99 -6.13
N ILE A 306 -0.27 9.70 -6.09
CA ILE A 306 0.57 9.11 -7.14
C ILE A 306 -0.09 9.15 -8.52
N HIS A 307 -1.42 9.28 -8.56
CA HIS A 307 -2.16 9.35 -9.80
C HIS A 307 -2.32 10.78 -10.34
N SER A 308 -1.78 11.76 -9.61
CA SER A 308 -1.81 13.18 -9.98
C SER A 308 -0.41 13.78 -9.86
N GLN A 309 -0.12 14.45 -8.75
CA GLN A 309 1.07 15.28 -8.57
C GLN A 309 2.35 14.48 -8.25
N GLU A 310 2.24 13.17 -7.96
CA GLU A 310 3.36 12.32 -7.53
C GLU A 310 3.61 11.12 -8.46
N SER A 311 3.11 11.17 -9.70
CA SER A 311 3.28 10.10 -10.69
C SER A 311 4.74 9.82 -11.02
N GLU A 312 5.59 10.86 -11.10
CA GLU A 312 7.03 10.71 -11.34
C GLU A 312 7.73 9.97 -10.19
N PHE A 313 7.36 10.27 -8.95
CA PHE A 313 7.86 9.52 -7.80
C PHE A 313 7.42 8.06 -7.88
N ALA A 314 6.15 7.81 -8.22
CA ALA A 314 5.63 6.46 -8.33
C ALA A 314 6.33 5.65 -9.43
N PHE A 315 6.58 6.26 -10.59
CA PHE A 315 7.37 5.68 -11.67
C PHE A 315 8.73 5.22 -11.16
N VAL A 316 9.55 6.16 -10.64
CA VAL A 316 10.91 5.86 -10.19
C VAL A 316 10.90 4.83 -9.06
N PHE A 317 10.02 5.01 -8.07
CA PHE A 317 9.92 4.14 -6.91
C PHE A 317 9.54 2.71 -7.30
N LEU A 318 8.50 2.51 -8.12
CA LEU A 318 8.04 1.15 -8.48
C LEU A 318 9.03 0.44 -9.41
N ARG A 319 9.71 1.15 -10.32
CA ARG A 319 10.81 0.55 -11.11
C ARG A 319 11.93 0.06 -10.22
N TYR A 320 12.35 0.89 -9.27
CA TYR A 320 13.39 0.49 -8.34
C TYR A 320 12.93 -0.61 -7.39
N LEU A 321 11.69 -0.55 -6.92
CA LEU A 321 11.09 -1.56 -6.05
C LEU A 321 11.04 -2.91 -6.74
N GLY A 322 10.58 -2.98 -8.00
CA GLY A 322 10.60 -4.22 -8.79
C GLY A 322 12.00 -4.81 -8.90
N ARG A 323 13.03 -3.96 -9.12
CA ARG A 323 14.44 -4.39 -9.09
C ARG A 323 14.86 -4.89 -7.70
N ALA A 324 14.47 -4.22 -6.63
CA ALA A 324 14.81 -4.61 -5.26
C ALA A 324 14.16 -5.94 -4.87
N VAL A 325 12.91 -6.18 -5.29
CA VAL A 325 12.19 -7.45 -5.13
C VAL A 325 12.88 -8.56 -5.91
N ALA A 326 13.23 -8.32 -7.18
CA ALA A 326 13.95 -9.27 -8.03
C ALA A 326 15.37 -9.62 -7.53
N GLN A 327 15.92 -8.81 -6.60
CA GLN A 327 17.20 -9.02 -5.94
C GLN A 327 17.06 -9.54 -4.50
N GLY A 328 15.83 -9.74 -4.00
CA GLY A 328 15.56 -10.19 -2.64
C GLY A 328 15.88 -9.16 -1.54
N ARG A 329 16.12 -7.89 -1.93
CA ARG A 329 16.42 -6.78 -1.00
C ARG A 329 15.17 -6.24 -0.32
N VAL A 330 14.04 -6.29 -1.02
CA VAL A 330 12.70 -6.12 -0.46
C VAL A 330 11.95 -7.42 -0.71
N LYS A 331 11.29 -7.96 0.29
CA LYS A 331 10.55 -9.22 0.20
C LYS A 331 9.07 -8.96 0.35
N ALA A 332 8.26 -9.75 -0.36
CA ALA A 332 6.83 -9.81 -0.10
C ALA A 332 6.61 -10.24 1.36
N ILE A 333 5.62 -9.63 2.00
CA ILE A 333 5.19 -10.02 3.35
C ILE A 333 4.26 -11.24 3.29
N PRO A 334 4.06 -12.02 4.37
CA PRO A 334 3.20 -13.20 4.37
C PRO A 334 1.84 -12.93 3.74
N GLN A 335 1.36 -13.88 2.93
CA GLN A 335 0.04 -13.80 2.31
C GLN A 335 -0.88 -14.88 2.88
N GLU A 336 -2.15 -14.56 3.06
CA GLU A 336 -3.22 -15.55 3.25
C GLU A 336 -4.06 -15.55 1.97
N VAL A 337 -4.02 -16.68 1.26
CA VAL A 337 -4.84 -16.87 0.06
C VAL A 337 -6.28 -17.16 0.49
N ILE A 338 -7.18 -16.28 0.11
CA ILE A 338 -8.61 -16.40 0.39
C ILE A 338 -9.24 -17.40 -0.58
N PRO A 339 -9.97 -18.41 -0.09
CA PRO A 339 -10.65 -19.37 -0.95
C PRO A 339 -11.79 -18.74 -1.75
N GLY A 340 -12.08 -19.30 -2.92
CA GLY A 340 -13.21 -18.91 -3.77
C GLY A 340 -12.96 -17.70 -4.67
N GLY A 341 -11.70 -17.26 -4.83
CA GLY A 341 -11.34 -16.17 -5.73
C GLY A 341 -12.12 -14.89 -5.45
N LEU A 342 -12.80 -14.36 -6.46
CA LEU A 342 -13.61 -13.14 -6.35
C LEU A 342 -14.81 -13.32 -5.41
N ASP A 343 -15.42 -14.51 -5.33
CA ASP A 343 -16.51 -14.80 -4.39
C ASP A 343 -16.08 -14.70 -2.92
N GLY A 344 -14.78 -14.88 -2.65
CA GLY A 344 -14.21 -14.82 -1.30
C GLY A 344 -14.02 -13.40 -0.75
N ILE A 345 -14.01 -12.37 -1.61
CA ILE A 345 -13.68 -10.99 -1.24
C ILE A 345 -14.59 -10.43 -0.13
N PRO A 346 -15.94 -10.56 -0.21
CA PRO A 346 -16.84 -10.06 0.84
C PRO A 346 -16.52 -10.60 2.24
N ALA A 347 -16.23 -11.90 2.34
CA ALA A 347 -15.88 -12.54 3.61
C ALA A 347 -14.51 -12.06 4.12
N ALA A 348 -13.53 -11.91 3.23
CA ALA A 348 -12.21 -11.40 3.57
C ALA A 348 -12.25 -9.93 4.02
N LEU A 349 -13.08 -9.08 3.40
CA LEU A 349 -13.29 -7.69 3.83
C LEU A 349 -13.90 -7.61 5.23
N ARG A 350 -14.86 -8.49 5.56
CA ARG A 350 -15.42 -8.57 6.92
C ARG A 350 -14.36 -8.96 7.96
N LYS A 351 -13.52 -9.95 7.65
CA LYS A 351 -12.37 -10.33 8.50
C LYS A 351 -11.39 -9.17 8.67
N LEU A 352 -11.10 -8.44 7.60
CA LEU A 352 -10.19 -7.30 7.59
C LEU A 352 -10.73 -6.14 8.43
N LYS A 353 -12.03 -5.83 8.32
CA LYS A 353 -12.72 -4.84 9.18
C LYS A 353 -12.67 -5.23 10.66
N ALA A 354 -12.76 -6.53 10.96
CA ALA A 354 -12.66 -7.06 12.32
C ALA A 354 -11.21 -7.12 12.87
N GLY A 355 -10.19 -6.73 12.10
CA GLY A 355 -8.79 -6.78 12.52
C GLY A 355 -8.24 -8.20 12.68
N ALA A 356 -8.82 -9.18 11.98
CA ALA A 356 -8.46 -10.59 12.11
C ALA A 356 -7.07 -10.92 11.55
N ASN A 357 -6.58 -10.14 10.58
CA ASN A 357 -5.26 -10.34 10.00
C ASN A 357 -4.14 -9.81 10.92
N SER A 358 -2.96 -10.45 10.87
CA SER A 358 -1.77 -9.99 11.58
C SER A 358 -0.54 -10.40 10.81
N ALA A 359 0.34 -9.43 10.52
CA ALA A 359 1.56 -9.63 9.72
C ALA A 359 1.32 -10.24 8.31
N SER A 360 0.08 -10.22 7.82
CA SER A 360 -0.29 -10.83 6.55
C SER A 360 -1.20 -9.95 5.69
N LYS A 361 -1.11 -10.16 4.38
CA LYS A 361 -2.01 -9.60 3.37
C LYS A 361 -2.98 -10.66 2.89
N TYR A 362 -4.25 -10.32 2.76
CA TYR A 362 -5.23 -11.17 2.09
C TYR A 362 -5.08 -11.03 0.57
N VAL A 363 -4.99 -12.16 -0.11
CA VAL A 363 -4.83 -12.26 -1.55
C VAL A 363 -5.88 -13.22 -2.09
N THR A 364 -6.49 -12.89 -3.23
CA THR A 364 -7.36 -13.82 -3.96
C THR A 364 -6.70 -14.20 -5.27
N ARG A 365 -6.86 -15.46 -5.68
CA ARG A 365 -6.52 -15.92 -7.03
C ARG A 365 -7.76 -15.82 -7.90
N ILE A 366 -7.65 -15.18 -9.06
CA ILE A 366 -8.80 -14.99 -9.94
C ILE A 366 -9.35 -16.34 -10.43
N ALA A 367 -8.47 -17.30 -10.73
CA ALA A 367 -8.82 -18.64 -11.18
C ALA A 367 -9.56 -19.50 -10.13
N ASP A 368 -9.57 -19.10 -8.86
CA ASP A 368 -10.31 -19.82 -7.81
C ASP A 368 -11.80 -19.40 -7.78
N THR A 369 -12.23 -18.47 -8.65
CA THR A 369 -13.62 -18.01 -8.77
C THR A 369 -14.45 -19.04 -9.52
N ALA A 370 -15.60 -19.44 -9.00
CA ALA A 370 -16.37 -20.56 -9.57
C ALA A 370 -16.82 -20.29 -11.02
N SER A 371 -17.14 -19.04 -11.34
CA SER A 371 -17.57 -18.60 -12.68
C SER A 371 -16.43 -18.29 -13.65
N VAL A 372 -15.18 -18.35 -13.20
CA VAL A 372 -13.98 -18.14 -14.04
C VAL A 372 -13.40 -19.50 -14.38
N ASN A 373 -13.89 -20.12 -15.46
CA ASN A 373 -13.33 -21.35 -16.04
C ASN A 373 -13.53 -21.38 -17.56
#